data_AF-A0A240UJF1-F1
#
_entry.id   AF-A0A240UJF1-F1
#
_cell.length_a   1.000
_cell.length_b   1.000
_cell.length_c   1.000
_cell.angle_alpha   90.00
_cell.angle_beta   90.00
_cell.angle_gamma   90.00
#
_symmetry.space_group_name_H-M   'P 1'
#
loop_
_entity.id
_entity.type
_entity.pdbx_description
1 polymer ?
#
loop_
_entity_poly.entity_id
_entity_poly.type
_entity_poly.pdbx_seq_one_letter_code
_entity_poly.pdbx_strand_id
1 'polypeptide(L)' 'MNQLEYLDDIAREAWAGDYTRTGTLSRGELLYVALASGRMRELATSDSIAYAVDRVGPEWMAHMLQVWRASAQPSD' A
#
# COMPACT_ATOMS: atom_id res chain seq x y z
N MET A 1 -17.94 2.28 4.59
CA MET A 1 -16.56 2.33 4.11
C MET A 1 -15.80 1.22 4.80
N ASN A 2 -15.35 0.23 4.03
CA ASN A 2 -14.55 -0.89 4.52
C ASN A 2 -13.14 -0.38 4.87
N GLN A 3 -12.45 -1.02 5.81
CA GLN A 3 -11.07 -0.69 6.20
C GLN A 3 -10.14 -0.58 4.99
N LEU A 4 -10.23 -1.52 4.04
CA LEU A 4 -9.38 -1.50 2.85
C LEU A 4 -9.65 -0.30 1.93
N GLU A 5 -10.91 0.14 1.78
CA GLU A 5 -11.25 1.36 1.02
C GLU A 5 -10.67 2.60 1.69
N TYR A 6 -10.72 2.66 3.04
CA TYR A 6 -10.11 3.73 3.81
C TYR A 6 -8.58 3.78 3.61
N LEU A 7 -7.93 2.61 3.57
CA LEU A 7 -6.49 2.52 3.29
C LEU A 7 -6.17 2.86 1.83
N ASP A 8 -7.05 2.52 0.89
CA ASP A 8 -6.89 2.91 -0.52
C ASP A 8 -6.91 4.42 -0.69
N ASP A 9 -7.78 5.13 0.02
CA ASP A 9 -7.79 6.60 0.02
C ASP A 9 -6.48 7.18 0.56
N ILE A 10 -5.96 6.63 1.65
CA ILE A 10 -4.64 7.04 2.19
C ILE A 10 -3.52 6.70 1.20
N ALA A 11 -3.60 5.57 0.50
CA ALA A 11 -2.62 5.21 -0.52
C ALA A 11 -2.65 6.17 -1.72
N ARG A 12 -3.81 6.72 -2.11
CA ARG A 12 -3.90 7.78 -3.14
C ARG A 12 -3.28 9.09 -2.67
N GLU A 13 -3.49 9.45 -1.42
CA GLU A 13 -2.84 10.62 -0.79
C GLU A 13 -1.31 10.44 -0.76
N ALA A 14 -0.84 9.29 -0.31
CA ALA A 14 0.59 8.96 -0.26
C ALA A 14 1.23 8.89 -1.66
N TRP A 15 0.50 8.41 -2.66
CA TRP A 15 0.91 8.47 -4.06
C TRP A 15 1.16 9.93 -4.50
N ALA A 16 0.26 10.84 -4.13
CA ALA A 16 0.36 12.27 -4.37
C ALA A 16 1.39 13.00 -3.47
N GLY A 17 2.02 12.29 -2.54
CA GLY A 17 3.05 12.83 -1.64
C GLY A 17 2.52 13.40 -0.32
N ASP A 18 1.24 13.19 0.00
CA ASP A 18 0.67 13.53 1.31
C ASP A 18 0.71 12.31 2.24
N TYR A 19 1.49 12.42 3.33
CA TYR A 19 1.68 11.37 4.32
C TYR A 19 0.96 11.64 5.65
N THR A 20 0.17 12.71 5.73
CA THR A 20 -0.40 13.20 7.00
C THR A 20 -1.18 12.13 7.76
N ARG A 21 -1.91 11.27 7.05
CA ARG A 21 -2.74 10.21 7.65
C ARG A 21 -2.03 8.89 7.91
N THR A 22 -0.74 8.77 7.54
CA THR A 22 0.02 7.51 7.70
C THR A 22 0.49 7.27 9.13
N GLY A 23 0.68 8.34 9.93
CA GLY A 23 1.19 8.25 11.31
C GLY A 23 0.24 7.57 12.31
N THR A 24 -1.04 7.42 11.99
CA THR A 24 -2.04 6.77 12.84
C THR A 24 -2.24 5.29 12.51
N LEU A 25 -1.58 4.78 11.48
CA LEU A 25 -1.77 3.42 10.99
C LEU A 25 -1.01 2.41 11.86
N SER A 26 -1.61 1.23 12.04
CA SER A 26 -0.86 0.08 12.51
C SER A 26 0.22 -0.32 11.49
N ARG A 27 1.18 -1.15 11.90
CA ARG A 27 2.26 -1.57 10.98
C ARG A 27 1.73 -2.30 9.74
N GLY A 28 0.71 -3.15 9.88
CA GLY A 28 0.12 -3.87 8.73
C GLY A 28 -0.56 -2.92 7.75
N GLU A 29 -1.31 -1.95 8.26
CA GLU A 29 -1.97 -0.92 7.47
C GLU A 29 -0.97 0.01 6.76
N LEU A 30 0.08 0.42 7.47
CA LEU A 30 1.16 1.23 6.88
C LEU A 30 1.86 0.48 5.74
N LEU A 31 2.09 -0.83 5.89
CA LEU A 31 2.68 -1.66 4.84
C LEU A 31 1.75 -1.84 3.65
N TYR A 32 0.45 -2.00 3.88
CA TYR A 32 -0.54 -1.99 2.80
C TYR A 32 -0.47 -0.69 2.01
N VAL A 33 -0.53 0.46 2.69
CA VAL A 33 -0.45 1.79 2.07
C VAL A 33 0.87 1.99 1.34
N ALA A 34 1.99 1.56 1.92
CA ALA A 34 3.32 1.67 1.31
C ALA A 34 3.45 0.86 0.02
N LEU A 35 2.90 -0.35 -0.01
CA LEU A 35 2.87 -1.19 -1.21
C LEU A 35 1.94 -0.61 -2.28
N ALA A 36 0.70 -0.28 -1.91
CA ALA A 36 -0.30 0.24 -2.85
C ALA A 36 0.11 1.57 -3.50
N SER A 37 0.75 2.46 -2.74
CA SER A 37 1.25 3.76 -3.23
C SER A 37 2.64 3.70 -3.86
N GLY A 38 3.33 2.56 -3.85
CA GLY A 38 4.72 2.46 -4.32
C GLY A 38 5.73 3.27 -3.48
N ARG A 39 5.37 3.65 -2.24
CA ARG A 39 6.17 4.50 -1.34
C ARG A 39 6.88 3.72 -0.23
N MET A 40 7.37 2.51 -0.54
CA MET A 40 8.09 1.68 0.43
C MET A 40 9.30 2.39 1.05
N ARG A 41 10.02 3.20 0.26
CA ARG A 41 11.21 3.93 0.74
C ARG A 41 10.86 5.07 1.68
N GLU A 42 9.67 5.62 1.58
CA GLU A 42 9.22 6.77 2.38
C GLU A 42 8.48 6.30 3.64
N LEU A 43 7.65 5.25 3.52
CA LEU A 43 6.74 4.82 4.58
C LEU A 43 7.24 3.59 5.37
N ALA A 44 8.08 2.76 4.76
CA ALA A 44 8.53 1.49 5.34
C ALA A 44 10.04 1.28 5.15
N THR A 45 10.83 2.31 5.47
CA THR A 45 12.29 2.39 5.26
C THR A 45 13.09 1.18 5.76
N SER A 46 12.63 0.54 6.84
CA SER A 46 13.30 -0.61 7.47
C SER A 46 12.85 -1.98 6.95
N ASP A 47 11.81 -2.03 6.11
CA ASP A 47 11.19 -3.28 5.68
C ASP A 47 11.49 -3.59 4.22
N SER A 48 11.74 -4.87 3.93
CA SER A 48 11.82 -5.34 2.55
C SER A 48 10.42 -5.51 1.95
N ILE A 49 10.31 -5.43 0.62
CA ILE A 49 9.05 -5.73 -0.09
C ILE A 49 8.57 -7.15 0.23
N ALA A 50 9.47 -8.13 0.31
CA ALA A 50 9.12 -9.52 0.63
C ALA A 50 8.48 -9.64 2.02
N TYR A 51 9.06 -8.98 3.03
CA TYR A 51 8.47 -8.92 4.37
C TYR A 51 7.12 -8.21 4.37
N ALA A 52 6.99 -7.10 3.65
CA ALA A 52 5.76 -6.34 3.57
C ALA A 52 4.61 -7.17 2.96
N VAL A 53 4.89 -7.88 1.88
CA VAL A 53 3.92 -8.76 1.20
C VAL A 53 3.47 -9.90 2.12
N ASP A 54 4.41 -10.56 2.82
CA ASP A 54 4.09 -11.61 3.80
C ASP A 54 3.22 -11.07 4.94
N ARG A 55 3.56 -9.87 5.45
CA ARG A 55 2.87 -9.25 6.58
C ARG A 55 1.46 -8.75 6.24
N VAL A 56 1.26 -8.19 5.04
CA VAL A 56 -0.07 -7.75 4.56
C VAL A 56 -0.98 -8.95 4.31
N GLY A 57 -0.41 -10.05 3.84
CA GLY A 57 -1.12 -11.31 3.69
C GLY A 57 -2.01 -11.38 2.44
N PRO A 58 -2.47 -12.59 2.08
CA PRO A 58 -3.02 -12.88 0.76
C PRO A 58 -4.36 -12.20 0.47
N GLU A 59 -5.22 -12.01 1.47
CA GLU A 59 -6.54 -11.40 1.29
C GLU A 59 -6.42 -9.92 0.90
N TRP A 60 -5.62 -9.15 1.65
CA TRP A 60 -5.41 -7.73 1.39
C TRP A 60 -4.61 -7.52 0.11
N MET A 61 -3.65 -8.40 -0.19
CA MET A 61 -2.94 -8.39 -1.48
C MET A 61 -3.88 -8.66 -2.65
N ALA A 62 -4.86 -9.56 -2.52
CA ALA A 62 -5.85 -9.81 -3.56
C ALA A 62 -6.72 -8.58 -3.82
N HIS A 63 -7.19 -7.90 -2.77
CA HIS A 63 -7.91 -6.62 -2.90
C HIS A 63 -7.03 -5.55 -3.57
N MET A 64 -5.77 -5.41 -3.13
CA MET A 64 -4.83 -4.47 -3.72
C MET A 64 -4.64 -4.72 -5.22
N LEU A 65 -4.50 -5.98 -5.65
CA LEU A 65 -4.42 -6.34 -7.06
C LEU A 65 -5.69 -6.00 -7.85
N GLN A 66 -6.87 -6.05 -7.22
CA GLN A 66 -8.11 -5.64 -7.91
C GLN A 66 -8.16 -4.12 -8.13
N VAL A 67 -7.76 -3.34 -7.12
CA VAL A 67 -7.87 -1.87 -7.13
C VAL A 67 -6.71 -1.20 -7.88
N TRP A 68 -5.48 -1.67 -7.67
CA TRP A 68 -4.26 -0.96 -8.05
C TRP A 68 -3.53 -1.54 -9.27
N ARG A 69 -4.07 -2.59 -9.91
CA ARG A 69 -3.44 -3.19 -11.12
C ARG A 69 -3.39 -2.28 -12.37
N ALA A 70 -3.84 -1.03 -12.28
CA ALA A 70 -4.09 -0.19 -13.45
C ALA A 70 -2.83 0.57 -13.93
N SER A 71 -1.98 -0.10 -14.71
CA SER A 71 -1.52 0.31 -16.06
C SER A 71 -0.31 -0.54 -16.50
N ALA A 72 -0.34 -0.95 -17.77
CA ALA A 72 0.46 -1.97 -18.46
C ALA A 72 1.79 -2.36 -17.79
N GLN A 73 1.91 -3.64 -17.42
CA GLN A 73 3.24 -4.25 -17.44
C GLN A 73 3.82 -3.98 -18.84
N PRO A 74 5.11 -3.62 -18.96
CA PRO A 74 5.75 -3.49 -20.26
C PRO A 74 5.42 -4.72 -21.09
N SER A 75 4.64 -4.54 -22.14
CA SER A 75 4.56 -5.53 -23.20
C SER A 75 5.88 -5.41 -23.93
N ASP A 76 6.64 -6.49 -23.99
CA ASP A 76 7.84 -6.59 -24.84
C ASP A 76 7.61 -6.04 -26.26
#